data_AF-A0AAV6ZE12-F1
#
_entry.id   AF-A0AAV6ZE12-F1
#
_cell.length_a   1.000
_cell.length_b   1.000
_cell.length_c   1.000
_cell.angle_alpha   90.00
_cell.angle_beta   90.00
_cell.angle_gamma   90.00
#
_symmetry.space_group_name_H-M   'P 1'
#
loop_
_entity.id
_entity.type
_entity.pdbx_description
1 polymer ?
#
loop_
_entity_poly.entity_id
_entity_poly.type
_entity_poly.pdbx_seq_one_letter_code
_entity_poly.pdbx_strand_id
1 'polypeptide(L)'
;MSGTIMGHFRSAEVRQLLHNKFVVVLGDSIQRSVYKDLVKLLRGDNFLTEAQLKRKGEMSFENDALVEGGSLNEMTNEITFREVRQYRTGHHLVRFYFLTRVYSSYLESVLSDFQRGPQPDVVMVNSCVWDLMRYDDHHLEVYKTNLDNLFQRLKEVLSPQCLIIWNMTMPVGFRDNEIPENTVHNLRMDIAEGNFFSATLADFHKLDVLDMHYHFRCNLRLRCRDAVHWNPVAHRKYSQILLTHIARAWGVEMPKGKMAEGSTAHSIPTKSVAKKPDAKLRPPLQERHLCSQEPLYMPGYTSFGGSEVDAIPDPPITSHSFAVRNLLFPNQPPPMKLPWFPHHAQNSTNMKKKSGRRLKPPGGWTHPYR
;
A
#
# COMPACT_ATOMS: atom_id res chain seq x y z
N MET A 1 13.79 21.49 5.77
CA MET A 1 13.94 20.07 5.39
C MET A 1 13.90 19.20 6.65
N SER A 2 12.82 18.46 6.89
CA SER A 2 12.84 17.30 7.78
C SER A 2 12.61 16.11 6.86
N GLY A 3 13.64 15.31 6.62
CA GLY A 3 13.46 14.07 5.88
C GLY A 3 12.44 13.24 6.64
N THR A 4 11.28 13.01 6.05
CA THR A 4 10.22 12.21 6.67
C THR A 4 10.80 10.86 7.09
N ILE A 5 11.05 10.69 8.39
CA ILE A 5 11.67 9.47 8.93
C ILE A 5 10.72 8.31 8.64
N MET A 6 11.13 7.38 7.78
CA MET A 6 10.38 6.16 7.51
C MET A 6 10.62 5.19 8.67
N GLY A 7 9.55 4.63 9.24
CA GLY A 7 9.67 3.56 10.22
C GLY A 7 10.20 2.28 9.60
N HIS A 8 10.87 1.49 10.42
CA HIS A 8 11.19 0.10 10.08
C HIS A 8 10.45 -0.84 11.03
N PHE A 9 9.21 -1.16 10.68
CA PHE A 9 8.34 -2.08 11.41
C PHE A 9 8.71 -3.53 11.10
N ARG A 10 8.95 -4.30 12.15
CA ARG A 10 8.98 -5.77 12.12
C ARG A 10 7.61 -6.31 12.51
N SER A 11 7.45 -7.61 12.38
CA SER A 11 6.21 -8.32 12.69
C SER A 11 5.68 -8.05 14.09
N ALA A 12 6.55 -7.85 15.08
CA ALA A 12 6.15 -7.50 16.44
C ALA A 12 5.47 -6.12 16.49
N GLU A 13 6.08 -5.08 15.90
CA GLU A 13 5.49 -3.74 15.90
C GLU A 13 4.25 -3.67 15.00
N VAL A 14 4.19 -4.41 13.89
CA VAL A 14 2.99 -4.47 13.05
C VAL A 14 1.81 -5.13 13.76
N ARG A 15 2.04 -6.25 14.46
CA ARG A 15 0.99 -6.88 15.28
C ARG A 15 0.48 -5.93 16.36
N GLN A 16 1.39 -5.20 17.01
CA GLN A 16 1.00 -4.25 18.05
C GLN A 16 0.22 -3.06 17.46
N LEU A 17 0.69 -2.49 16.36
CA LEU A 17 0.05 -1.36 15.69
C LEU A 17 -1.36 -1.73 15.22
N LEU A 18 -1.52 -2.91 14.63
CA LEU A 18 -2.78 -3.38 14.05
C LEU A 18 -3.59 -4.27 15.00
N HIS A 19 -3.29 -4.23 16.31
CA HIS A 19 -3.98 -5.05 17.30
C HIS A 19 -5.44 -4.59 17.47
N ASN A 20 -6.36 -5.54 17.33
CA ASN A 20 -7.82 -5.36 17.26
C ASN A 20 -8.25 -4.36 16.17
N LYS A 21 -7.50 -4.31 15.05
CA LYS A 21 -7.82 -3.46 13.91
C LYS A 21 -8.37 -4.25 12.73
N PHE A 22 -9.31 -3.64 12.03
CA PHE A 22 -9.78 -4.08 10.72
C PHE A 22 -9.19 -3.19 9.62
N VAL A 23 -8.27 -3.76 8.85
CA VAL A 23 -7.63 -3.10 7.69
C VAL A 23 -8.23 -3.64 6.39
N VAL A 24 -8.66 -2.73 5.51
CA VAL A 24 -9.19 -3.06 4.19
C VAL A 24 -8.27 -2.51 3.10
N VAL A 25 -8.00 -3.35 2.10
CA VAL A 25 -7.25 -3.01 0.89
C VAL A 25 -8.16 -3.15 -0.32
N LEU A 26 -8.42 -2.06 -1.03
CA LEU A 26 -9.23 -2.03 -2.24
C LEU A 26 -8.35 -1.69 -3.44
N GLY A 27 -8.39 -2.53 -4.48
CA GLY A 27 -7.70 -2.18 -5.73
C GLY A 27 -7.28 -3.37 -6.58
N ASP A 28 -6.27 -3.17 -7.38
CA ASP A 28 -5.82 -4.11 -8.40
C ASP A 28 -4.81 -5.18 -7.90
N SER A 29 -4.06 -5.79 -8.83
CA SER A 29 -3.03 -6.79 -8.52
C SER A 29 -1.84 -6.23 -7.73
N ILE A 30 -1.53 -4.93 -7.87
CA ILE A 30 -0.52 -4.26 -7.05
C ILE A 30 -1.04 -4.16 -5.62
N GLN A 31 -2.31 -3.78 -5.44
CA GLN A 31 -2.93 -3.73 -4.10
C GLN A 31 -3.10 -5.12 -3.47
N ARG A 32 -3.40 -6.16 -4.26
CA ARG A 32 -3.35 -7.56 -3.79
C ARG A 32 -1.97 -7.89 -3.22
N SER A 33 -0.91 -7.42 -3.85
CA SER A 33 0.47 -7.67 -3.41
C SER A 33 0.81 -6.91 -2.12
N VAL A 34 0.25 -5.70 -1.93
CA VAL A 34 0.31 -4.98 -0.64
C VAL A 34 -0.40 -5.77 0.46
N TYR A 35 -1.63 -6.24 0.21
CA TYR A 35 -2.35 -7.11 1.14
C TYR A 35 -1.51 -8.35 1.53
N LYS A 36 -0.93 -9.04 0.54
CA LYS A 36 -0.12 -10.23 0.78
C LYS A 36 1.13 -9.92 1.61
N ASP A 37 1.79 -8.79 1.37
CA ASP A 37 2.97 -8.42 2.17
C ASP A 37 2.57 -8.01 3.60
N LEU A 38 1.45 -7.31 3.80
CA LEU A 38 0.93 -7.02 5.15
C LEU A 38 0.62 -8.30 5.92
N VAL A 39 -0.06 -9.26 5.29
CA VAL A 39 -0.33 -10.58 5.91
C VAL A 39 0.97 -11.32 6.20
N LYS A 40 1.93 -11.30 5.27
CA LYS A 40 3.26 -11.90 5.48
C LYS A 40 3.95 -11.27 6.68
N LEU A 41 3.93 -9.94 6.80
CA LEU A 41 4.56 -9.19 7.88
C LEU A 41 3.86 -9.40 9.23
N LEU A 42 2.53 -9.55 9.26
CA LEU A 42 1.80 -9.97 10.47
C LEU A 42 2.19 -11.39 10.93
N ARG A 43 2.66 -12.24 10.02
CA ARG A 43 3.10 -13.62 10.33
C ARG A 43 4.59 -13.69 10.70
N GLY A 44 5.44 -12.86 10.12
CA GLY A 44 6.87 -12.81 10.44
C GLY A 44 7.63 -11.85 9.52
N ASP A 45 8.93 -11.71 9.75
CA ASP A 45 9.73 -10.67 9.08
C ASP A 45 10.14 -11.03 7.64
N ASN A 46 9.86 -12.27 7.21
CA ASN A 46 10.20 -12.76 5.88
C ASN A 46 9.51 -11.98 4.77
N PHE A 47 10.19 -11.80 3.65
CA PHE A 47 9.61 -11.20 2.44
C PHE A 47 8.67 -12.18 1.73
N LEU A 48 7.80 -11.65 0.87
CA LEU A 48 7.13 -12.47 -0.13
C LEU A 48 8.16 -13.10 -1.07
N THR A 49 7.84 -14.29 -1.57
CA THR A 49 8.55 -14.85 -2.73
C THR A 49 7.93 -14.34 -4.04
N GLU A 50 8.70 -14.35 -5.12
CA GLU A 50 8.18 -14.05 -6.47
C GLU A 50 7.00 -14.95 -6.85
N ALA A 51 7.06 -16.24 -6.49
CA ALA A 51 5.98 -17.18 -6.74
C ALA A 51 4.72 -16.83 -5.95
N GLN A 52 4.86 -16.32 -4.72
CA GLN A 52 3.75 -15.82 -3.94
C GLN A 52 3.15 -14.56 -4.56
N LEU A 53 3.95 -13.58 -5.00
CA LEU A 53 3.42 -12.37 -5.65
C LEU A 53 2.60 -12.67 -6.92
N LYS A 54 3.11 -13.56 -7.78
CA LYS A 54 2.47 -13.90 -9.06
C LYS A 54 1.18 -14.69 -8.92
N ARG A 55 1.01 -15.41 -7.80
CA ARG A 55 -0.16 -16.25 -7.58
C ARG A 55 -1.39 -15.36 -7.33
N LYS A 56 -2.47 -15.62 -8.08
CA LYS A 56 -3.78 -15.00 -7.93
C LYS A 56 -4.85 -16.08 -7.74
N GLY A 57 -5.89 -15.75 -6.98
CA GLY A 57 -7.05 -16.60 -6.82
C GLY A 57 -6.80 -17.91 -6.06
N GLU A 58 -5.68 -18.08 -5.37
CA GLU A 58 -5.44 -19.29 -4.58
C GLU A 58 -6.38 -19.42 -3.38
N MET A 59 -6.77 -20.65 -3.02
CA MET A 59 -7.68 -20.94 -1.90
C MET A 59 -7.20 -20.36 -0.57
N SER A 60 -5.89 -20.33 -0.34
CA SER A 60 -5.27 -19.77 0.86
C SER A 60 -3.84 -19.30 0.59
N PHE A 61 -3.46 -18.23 1.28
CA PHE A 61 -2.14 -17.64 1.36
C PHE A 61 -1.84 -17.28 2.83
N GLU A 62 -0.79 -17.86 3.42
CA GLU A 62 -0.36 -17.58 4.81
C GLU A 62 -1.50 -17.72 5.86
N ASN A 63 -2.37 -18.73 5.68
CA ASN A 63 -3.57 -19.00 6.47
C ASN A 63 -4.67 -17.93 6.37
N ASP A 64 -4.65 -17.11 5.32
CA ASP A 64 -5.85 -16.40 4.90
C ASP A 64 -6.85 -17.35 4.21
N ALA A 65 -8.02 -16.83 3.89
CA ALA A 65 -9.02 -17.52 3.08
C ALA A 65 -9.40 -16.68 1.86
N LEU A 66 -9.60 -17.35 0.73
CA LEU A 66 -10.37 -16.82 -0.39
C LEU A 66 -11.86 -16.88 -0.03
N VAL A 67 -12.51 -15.72 0.02
CA VAL A 67 -13.91 -15.56 0.44
C VAL A 67 -14.85 -15.55 -0.77
N GLU A 68 -14.42 -14.93 -1.86
CA GLU A 68 -15.21 -14.78 -3.09
C GLU A 68 -14.27 -14.73 -4.30
N GLY A 69 -14.74 -15.23 -5.44
CA GLY A 69 -14.04 -15.13 -6.71
C GLY A 69 -12.76 -15.98 -6.74
N GLY A 70 -11.78 -15.57 -7.54
CA GLY A 70 -10.57 -16.36 -7.74
C GLY A 70 -10.89 -17.80 -8.16
N SER A 71 -10.22 -18.79 -7.57
CA SER A 71 -10.45 -20.22 -7.87
C SER A 71 -11.78 -20.77 -7.33
N LEU A 72 -12.61 -19.99 -6.64
CA LEU A 72 -14.00 -20.36 -6.33
C LEU A 72 -14.92 -20.20 -7.55
N ASN A 73 -14.48 -19.46 -8.56
CA ASN A 73 -15.20 -19.18 -9.79
C ASN A 73 -14.27 -19.41 -10.99
N GLU A 74 -14.77 -19.11 -12.19
CA GLU A 74 -13.93 -19.10 -13.38
C GLU A 74 -12.86 -17.99 -13.28
N MET A 75 -11.60 -18.37 -13.48
CA MET A 75 -10.48 -17.46 -13.44
C MET A 75 -10.38 -16.68 -14.75
N THR A 76 -10.91 -15.45 -14.77
CA THR A 76 -10.81 -14.55 -15.93
C THR A 76 -9.74 -13.45 -15.75
N ASN A 77 -9.47 -12.69 -16.82
CA ASN A 77 -8.68 -11.46 -16.80
C ASN A 77 -9.54 -10.27 -17.28
N GLU A 78 -10.84 -10.35 -17.04
CA GLU A 78 -11.85 -9.42 -17.53
C GLU A 78 -12.33 -8.46 -16.44
N ILE A 79 -13.11 -7.45 -16.84
CA ILE A 79 -13.71 -6.46 -15.93
C ILE A 79 -14.71 -7.07 -14.93
N THR A 80 -15.14 -8.31 -15.17
CA THR A 80 -16.00 -9.12 -14.30
C THR A 80 -15.22 -9.89 -13.23
N PHE A 81 -13.88 -9.89 -13.27
CA PHE A 81 -13.06 -10.61 -12.29
C PHE A 81 -13.32 -10.11 -10.87
N ARG A 82 -13.45 -11.05 -9.94
CA ARG A 82 -13.62 -10.81 -8.51
C ARG A 82 -12.61 -11.63 -7.73
N GLU A 83 -12.14 -11.05 -6.63
CA GLU A 83 -11.31 -11.75 -5.65
C GLU A 83 -11.45 -11.02 -4.31
N VAL A 84 -11.98 -11.71 -3.31
CA VAL A 84 -12.04 -11.22 -1.93
C VAL A 84 -11.20 -12.14 -1.06
N ARG A 85 -10.20 -11.60 -0.37
CA ARG A 85 -9.35 -12.36 0.54
C ARG A 85 -9.46 -11.85 1.95
N GLN A 86 -9.41 -12.74 2.93
CA GLN A 86 -9.49 -12.37 4.33
C GLN A 86 -8.47 -13.13 5.17
N TYR A 87 -7.59 -12.38 5.82
CA TYR A 87 -6.74 -12.88 6.89
C TYR A 87 -7.38 -12.50 8.24
N ARG A 88 -7.60 -13.49 9.09
CA ARG A 88 -8.22 -13.28 10.40
C ARG A 88 -7.50 -14.09 11.49
N THR A 89 -7.21 -13.42 12.60
CA THR A 89 -6.80 -14.05 13.86
C THR A 89 -7.72 -13.59 14.99
N GLY A 90 -7.42 -13.94 16.24
CA GLY A 90 -8.16 -13.41 17.39
C GLY A 90 -8.08 -11.89 17.54
N HIS A 91 -7.05 -11.25 16.97
CA HIS A 91 -6.77 -9.82 17.17
C HIS A 91 -6.50 -9.03 15.90
N HIS A 92 -6.54 -9.64 14.71
CA HIS A 92 -6.22 -8.94 13.46
C HIS A 92 -7.20 -9.37 12.39
N LEU A 93 -7.75 -8.40 11.68
CA LEU A 93 -8.56 -8.63 10.50
C LEU A 93 -8.01 -7.78 9.36
N VAL A 94 -7.59 -8.44 8.28
CA VAL A 94 -7.18 -7.77 7.05
C VAL A 94 -8.00 -8.35 5.92
N ARG A 95 -8.63 -7.50 5.11
CA ARG A 95 -9.43 -7.93 3.96
C ARG A 95 -9.00 -7.21 2.70
N PHE A 96 -8.92 -7.93 1.60
CA PHE A 96 -8.65 -7.41 0.27
C PHE A 96 -9.86 -7.61 -0.62
N TYR A 97 -10.18 -6.59 -1.42
CA TYR A 97 -11.16 -6.67 -2.50
C TYR A 97 -10.50 -6.23 -3.81
N PHE A 98 -10.54 -7.10 -4.81
CA PHE A 98 -10.06 -6.76 -6.14
C PHE A 98 -11.05 -5.83 -6.84
N LEU A 99 -10.62 -4.63 -7.21
CA LEU A 99 -11.40 -3.69 -8.00
C LEU A 99 -10.93 -3.73 -9.46
N THR A 100 -11.90 -3.89 -10.36
CA THR A 100 -11.71 -3.65 -11.78
C THR A 100 -12.13 -2.24 -12.17
N ARG A 101 -12.79 -1.48 -11.27
CA ARG A 101 -13.23 -0.09 -11.46
C ARG A 101 -13.29 0.62 -10.12
N VAL A 102 -12.90 1.89 -10.08
CA VAL A 102 -12.82 2.67 -8.83
C VAL A 102 -14.18 2.90 -8.20
N TYR A 103 -15.25 2.99 -9.01
CA TYR A 103 -16.64 3.05 -8.57
C TYR A 103 -17.52 2.20 -9.49
N SER A 104 -18.33 1.33 -8.90
CA SER A 104 -19.19 0.38 -9.63
C SER A 104 -20.25 -0.22 -8.70
N SER A 105 -21.21 -0.95 -9.27
CA SER A 105 -22.18 -1.73 -8.48
C SER A 105 -21.52 -2.74 -7.55
N TYR A 106 -20.38 -3.30 -7.94
CA TYR A 106 -19.60 -4.18 -7.08
C TYR A 106 -19.02 -3.43 -5.88
N LEU A 107 -18.46 -2.23 -6.09
CA LEU A 107 -18.01 -1.43 -4.94
C LEU A 107 -19.17 -1.13 -3.99
N GLU A 108 -20.35 -0.78 -4.50
CA GLU A 108 -21.52 -0.57 -3.63
C GLU A 108 -21.89 -1.82 -2.81
N SER A 109 -21.74 -3.03 -3.37
CA SER A 109 -21.88 -4.26 -2.57
C SER A 109 -20.82 -4.40 -1.48
N VAL A 110 -19.57 -3.98 -1.75
CA VAL A 110 -18.48 -3.94 -0.75
C VAL A 110 -18.79 -2.94 0.36
N LEU A 111 -19.29 -1.75 0.01
CA LEU A 111 -19.70 -0.74 0.97
C LEU A 111 -20.88 -1.24 1.84
N SER A 112 -21.84 -1.93 1.23
CA SER A 112 -22.94 -2.58 1.96
C SER A 112 -22.45 -3.63 2.97
N ASP A 113 -21.38 -4.38 2.64
CA ASP A 113 -20.76 -5.32 3.59
C ASP A 113 -20.13 -4.60 4.78
N PHE A 114 -19.58 -3.39 4.61
CA PHE A 114 -19.06 -2.59 5.73
C PHE A 114 -20.18 -2.12 6.65
N GLN A 115 -21.34 -1.74 6.10
CA GLN A 115 -22.50 -1.33 6.89
C GLN A 115 -23.10 -2.49 7.69
N ARG A 116 -23.13 -3.69 7.10
CA ARG A 116 -23.68 -4.91 7.75
C ARG A 116 -22.69 -5.59 8.70
N GLY A 117 -21.40 -5.36 8.50
CA GLY A 117 -20.31 -6.05 9.17
C GLY A 117 -19.54 -5.20 10.17
N PRO A 118 -18.36 -5.66 10.61
CA PRO A 118 -17.44 -4.84 11.39
C PRO A 118 -16.99 -3.64 10.57
N GLN A 119 -16.97 -2.47 11.18
CA GLN A 119 -16.48 -1.24 10.57
C GLN A 119 -14.95 -1.30 10.40
N PRO A 120 -14.41 -0.95 9.22
CA PRO A 120 -12.97 -0.80 9.04
C PRO A 120 -12.39 0.30 9.93
N ASP A 121 -11.19 0.06 10.47
CA ASP A 121 -10.36 1.11 11.09
C ASP A 121 -9.49 1.82 10.06
N VAL A 122 -9.12 1.11 8.98
CA VAL A 122 -8.29 1.63 7.88
C VAL A 122 -8.86 1.11 6.56
N VAL A 123 -9.06 2.00 5.60
CA VAL A 123 -9.37 1.64 4.20
C VAL A 123 -8.33 2.29 3.31
N MET A 124 -7.56 1.49 2.57
CA MET A 124 -6.67 1.98 1.53
C MET A 124 -7.20 1.63 0.14
N VAL A 125 -7.14 2.60 -0.78
CA VAL A 125 -7.74 2.45 -2.13
C VAL A 125 -6.77 2.91 -3.21
N ASN A 126 -6.69 2.16 -4.30
CA ASN A 126 -6.11 2.58 -5.58
C ASN A 126 -6.69 1.74 -6.72
N SER A 127 -7.07 2.37 -7.84
CA SER A 127 -7.67 1.68 -9.00
C SER A 127 -7.24 2.24 -10.37
N CYS A 128 -6.40 3.28 -10.39
CA CYS A 128 -6.11 4.08 -11.59
C CYS A 128 -5.73 3.24 -12.83
N VAL A 129 -4.88 2.21 -12.67
CA VAL A 129 -4.42 1.39 -13.81
C VAL A 129 -5.60 0.68 -14.49
N TRP A 130 -6.50 0.06 -13.72
CA TRP A 130 -7.62 -0.68 -14.30
C TRP A 130 -8.64 0.23 -14.95
N ASP A 131 -8.98 1.35 -14.31
CA ASP A 131 -9.93 2.32 -14.86
C ASP A 131 -9.44 2.92 -16.18
N LEU A 132 -8.13 3.19 -16.32
CA LEU A 132 -7.58 3.83 -17.51
C LEU A 132 -7.21 2.84 -18.64
N MET A 133 -7.05 1.55 -18.35
CA MET A 133 -6.60 0.56 -19.34
C MET A 133 -7.69 -0.32 -19.94
N ARG A 134 -8.73 -0.65 -19.17
CA ARG A 134 -9.59 -1.82 -19.46
C ARG A 134 -10.99 -1.50 -19.94
N TYR A 135 -11.34 -0.22 -20.04
CA TYR A 135 -12.66 0.23 -20.49
C TYR A 135 -12.53 0.99 -21.80
N ASP A 136 -13.47 0.74 -22.72
CA ASP A 136 -13.55 1.39 -24.03
C ASP A 136 -14.29 2.75 -23.97
N ASP A 137 -14.40 3.38 -22.80
CA ASP A 137 -15.08 4.67 -22.60
C ASP A 137 -14.10 5.86 -22.57
N HIS A 138 -14.61 7.07 -22.29
CA HIS A 138 -13.76 8.26 -22.07
C HIS A 138 -13.03 8.08 -20.72
N HIS A 139 -12.02 7.21 -20.74
CA HIS A 139 -11.44 6.54 -19.59
C HIS A 139 -11.06 7.50 -18.47
N LEU A 140 -10.45 8.64 -18.80
CA LEU A 140 -10.04 9.63 -17.80
C LEU A 140 -11.20 10.43 -17.21
N GLU A 141 -12.13 10.94 -18.03
CA GLU A 141 -13.25 11.73 -17.53
C GLU A 141 -14.22 10.90 -16.70
N VAL A 142 -14.49 9.66 -17.13
CA VAL A 142 -15.31 8.73 -16.35
C VAL A 142 -14.60 8.32 -15.06
N TYR A 143 -13.28 8.12 -15.10
CA TYR A 143 -12.49 7.89 -13.89
C TYR A 143 -12.58 9.06 -12.91
N LYS A 144 -12.47 10.31 -13.39
CA LYS A 144 -12.63 11.53 -12.58
C LYS A 144 -14.01 11.59 -11.89
N THR A 145 -15.10 11.33 -12.62
CA THR A 145 -16.45 11.27 -12.05
C THR A 145 -16.59 10.15 -11.01
N ASN A 146 -16.06 8.97 -11.32
CA ASN A 146 -16.13 7.82 -10.42
C ASN A 146 -15.34 8.02 -9.12
N LEU A 147 -14.21 8.74 -9.17
CA LEU A 147 -13.46 9.09 -7.97
C LEU A 147 -14.27 9.95 -7.00
N ASP A 148 -14.98 10.95 -7.52
CA ASP A 148 -15.81 11.82 -6.68
C ASP A 148 -16.94 11.03 -6.00
N ASN A 149 -17.61 10.16 -6.78
CA ASN A 149 -18.61 9.22 -6.25
C ASN A 149 -18.01 8.31 -5.16
N LEU A 150 -16.85 7.69 -5.41
CA LEU A 150 -16.16 6.86 -4.41
C LEU A 150 -15.90 7.64 -3.13
N PHE A 151 -15.32 8.83 -3.20
CA PHE A 151 -14.92 9.58 -2.01
C PHE A 151 -16.11 10.06 -1.19
N GLN A 152 -17.19 10.49 -1.84
CA GLN A 152 -18.45 10.81 -1.17
C GLN A 152 -19.01 9.57 -0.45
N ARG A 153 -19.11 8.45 -1.16
CA ARG A 153 -19.70 7.21 -0.64
C ARG A 153 -18.89 6.60 0.50
N LEU A 154 -17.55 6.66 0.44
CA LEU A 154 -16.69 6.24 1.55
C LEU A 154 -16.98 7.05 2.83
N LYS A 155 -17.14 8.38 2.72
CA LYS A 155 -17.43 9.25 3.87
C LYS A 155 -18.83 9.05 4.44
N GLU A 156 -19.78 8.66 3.60
CA GLU A 156 -21.15 8.36 4.04
C GLU A 156 -21.26 7.00 4.75
N VAL A 157 -20.48 6.02 4.30
CA VAL A 157 -20.59 4.63 4.74
C VAL A 157 -19.69 4.30 5.93
N LEU A 158 -18.47 4.85 5.95
CA LEU A 158 -17.47 4.50 6.95
C LEU A 158 -17.61 5.36 8.20
N SER A 159 -17.23 4.80 9.34
CA SER A 159 -17.11 5.55 10.59
C SER A 159 -16.24 6.80 10.41
N PRO A 160 -16.58 7.95 11.04
CA PRO A 160 -15.72 9.13 11.06
C PRO A 160 -14.33 8.90 11.68
N GLN A 161 -14.14 7.80 12.42
CA GLN A 161 -12.83 7.40 12.96
C GLN A 161 -12.00 6.53 12.01
N CYS A 162 -12.58 6.08 10.89
CA CYS A 162 -11.88 5.28 9.90
C CYS A 162 -10.82 6.13 9.20
N LEU A 163 -9.59 5.61 9.12
CA LEU A 163 -8.51 6.21 8.35
C LEU A 163 -8.67 5.82 6.88
N ILE A 164 -9.13 6.75 6.05
CA ILE A 164 -9.30 6.56 4.61
C ILE A 164 -8.06 7.09 3.89
N ILE A 165 -7.34 6.20 3.19
CA ILE A 165 -6.08 6.50 2.53
C ILE A 165 -6.24 6.26 1.02
N TRP A 166 -6.15 7.32 0.24
CA TRP A 166 -6.01 7.26 -1.21
C TRP A 166 -4.53 7.07 -1.58
N ASN A 167 -4.22 5.96 -2.23
CA ASN A 167 -2.87 5.71 -2.73
C ASN A 167 -2.79 6.12 -4.18
N MET A 168 -1.82 6.96 -4.51
CA MET A 168 -1.46 7.22 -5.90
C MET A 168 -0.80 5.98 -6.50
N THR A 169 -0.89 5.83 -7.82
CA THR A 169 -0.32 4.69 -8.52
C THR A 169 1.19 4.82 -8.60
N MET A 170 1.91 3.74 -8.25
CA MET A 170 3.36 3.67 -8.44
C MET A 170 3.75 3.92 -9.92
N PRO A 171 4.99 4.31 -10.21
CA PRO A 171 5.41 4.56 -11.60
C PRO A 171 5.36 3.26 -12.43
N VAL A 172 4.35 3.12 -13.25
CA VAL A 172 4.22 2.01 -14.19
C VAL A 172 4.80 2.39 -15.55
N GLY A 173 5.36 1.40 -16.20
CA GLY A 173 5.61 1.39 -17.64
C GLY A 173 4.63 0.43 -18.29
N PHE A 174 4.72 0.33 -19.61
CA PHE A 174 3.91 -0.57 -20.40
C PHE A 174 4.73 -1.04 -21.58
N ARG A 175 4.58 -2.33 -21.91
CA ARG A 175 5.07 -2.93 -23.15
C ARG A 175 3.90 -3.04 -24.12
N ASP A 176 4.18 -3.05 -25.41
CA ASP A 176 3.16 -3.06 -26.47
C ASP A 176 2.19 -4.26 -26.35
N ASN A 177 2.65 -5.40 -25.81
CA ASN A 177 1.83 -6.61 -25.64
C ASN A 177 0.96 -6.64 -24.36
N GLU A 178 1.08 -5.63 -23.50
CA GLU A 178 0.32 -5.53 -22.24
C GLU A 178 -0.72 -4.40 -22.28
N ILE A 179 -0.71 -3.64 -23.36
CA ILE A 179 -1.66 -2.57 -23.69
C ILE A 179 -2.73 -3.22 -24.58
N PRO A 180 -4.01 -3.31 -24.15
CA PRO A 180 -5.09 -3.71 -25.04
C PRO A 180 -5.07 -2.92 -26.35
N GLU A 181 -5.43 -3.53 -27.48
CA GLU A 181 -5.38 -2.89 -28.82
C GLU A 181 -6.15 -1.56 -28.88
N ASN A 182 -7.17 -1.39 -28.02
CA ASN A 182 -8.01 -0.19 -27.94
C ASN A 182 -7.47 0.90 -27.00
N THR A 183 -6.36 0.65 -26.28
CA THR A 183 -5.85 1.61 -25.29
C THR A 183 -5.09 2.73 -25.96
N VAL A 184 -5.46 3.96 -25.61
CA VAL A 184 -4.94 5.19 -26.20
C VAL A 184 -3.42 5.31 -26.03
N HIS A 185 -2.75 5.77 -27.10
CA HIS A 185 -1.36 6.20 -27.04
C HIS A 185 -1.23 7.35 -26.01
N ASN A 186 -0.63 7.04 -24.84
CA ASN A 186 -0.17 7.94 -23.75
C ASN A 186 -0.57 7.52 -22.32
N LEU A 187 -0.99 6.27 -22.10
CA LEU A 187 -1.37 5.75 -20.77
C LEU A 187 -0.48 6.13 -19.57
N ARG A 188 0.84 6.31 -19.76
CA ARG A 188 1.73 6.80 -18.68
C ARG A 188 1.40 8.23 -18.26
N MET A 189 1.08 9.09 -19.23
CA MET A 189 0.64 10.45 -19.02
C MET A 189 -0.75 10.47 -18.40
N ASP A 190 -1.67 9.63 -18.88
CA ASP A 190 -3.01 9.52 -18.31
C ASP A 190 -2.97 9.08 -16.85
N ILE A 191 -2.07 8.15 -16.50
CA ILE A 191 -1.87 7.75 -15.10
C ILE A 191 -1.25 8.87 -14.28
N ALA A 192 -0.34 9.66 -14.85
CA ALA A 192 0.23 10.83 -14.16
C ALA A 192 -0.84 11.91 -13.92
N GLU A 193 -1.68 12.20 -14.91
CA GLU A 193 -2.81 13.12 -14.80
C GLU A 193 -3.85 12.58 -13.81
N GLY A 194 -4.22 11.31 -13.92
CA GLY A 194 -5.15 10.63 -13.01
C GLY A 194 -4.64 10.61 -11.57
N ASN A 195 -3.34 10.43 -11.36
CA ASN A 195 -2.70 10.55 -10.06
C ASN A 195 -2.82 11.99 -9.53
N PHE A 196 -2.45 13.00 -10.31
CA PHE A 196 -2.52 14.41 -9.92
C PHE A 196 -3.96 14.83 -9.56
N PHE A 197 -4.92 14.50 -10.42
CA PHE A 197 -6.32 14.79 -10.21
C PHE A 197 -6.85 14.09 -8.95
N SER A 198 -6.64 12.78 -8.83
CA SER A 198 -7.15 12.00 -7.70
C SER A 198 -6.57 12.44 -6.36
N ALA A 199 -5.31 12.86 -6.32
CA ALA A 199 -4.70 13.43 -5.11
C ALA A 199 -5.33 14.77 -4.73
N THR A 200 -5.55 15.65 -5.70
CA THR A 200 -6.21 16.96 -5.48
C THR A 200 -7.65 16.76 -4.99
N LEU A 201 -8.38 15.84 -5.59
CA LEU A 201 -9.75 15.53 -5.21
C LEU A 201 -9.82 14.86 -3.83
N ALA A 202 -8.88 13.98 -3.50
CA ALA A 202 -8.80 13.37 -2.17
C ALA A 202 -8.55 14.44 -1.08
N ASP A 203 -7.67 15.41 -1.32
CA ASP A 203 -7.45 16.54 -0.42
C ASP A 203 -8.69 17.42 -0.26
N PHE A 204 -9.43 17.67 -1.36
CA PHE A 204 -10.72 18.37 -1.31
C PHE A 204 -11.71 17.64 -0.39
N HIS A 205 -11.76 16.31 -0.47
CA HIS A 205 -12.59 15.46 0.39
C HIS A 205 -12.04 15.26 1.81
N LYS A 206 -10.84 15.78 2.11
CA LYS A 206 -10.13 15.61 3.39
C LYS A 206 -9.79 14.15 3.70
N LEU A 207 -9.40 13.42 2.66
CA LEU A 207 -8.85 12.07 2.78
C LEU A 207 -7.32 12.13 2.81
N ASP A 208 -6.70 11.13 3.43
CA ASP A 208 -5.25 11.02 3.45
C ASP A 208 -4.74 10.56 2.08
N VAL A 209 -3.63 11.13 1.62
CA VAL A 209 -3.02 10.77 0.34
C VAL A 209 -1.61 10.22 0.56
N LEU A 210 -1.33 9.04 0.01
CA LEU A 210 0.04 8.53 -0.10
C LEU A 210 0.52 8.56 -1.54
N ASP A 211 1.50 9.43 -1.79
CA ASP A 211 2.14 9.54 -3.09
C ASP A 211 3.16 8.41 -3.32
N MET A 212 2.64 7.22 -3.65
CA MET A 212 3.47 6.08 -4.02
C MET A 212 4.19 6.31 -5.35
N HIS A 213 3.72 7.23 -6.20
CA HIS A 213 4.44 7.60 -7.40
C HIS A 213 5.78 8.23 -7.02
N TYR A 214 5.74 9.24 -6.15
CA TYR A 214 6.90 9.91 -5.60
C TYR A 214 7.83 8.92 -4.91
N HIS A 215 7.32 8.09 -3.99
CA HIS A 215 8.18 7.18 -3.22
C HIS A 215 8.95 6.14 -4.07
N PHE A 216 8.46 5.83 -5.27
CA PHE A 216 9.02 4.79 -6.14
C PHE A 216 9.65 5.31 -7.44
N ARG A 217 9.58 6.61 -7.74
CA ARG A 217 10.16 7.22 -8.96
C ARG A 217 11.64 6.92 -9.17
N CYS A 218 12.42 6.79 -8.08
CA CYS A 218 13.85 6.46 -8.12
C CYS A 218 14.13 4.96 -7.90
N ASN A 219 13.11 4.11 -7.82
CA ASN A 219 13.25 2.68 -7.53
C ASN A 219 12.84 1.78 -8.69
N LEU A 220 12.83 2.30 -9.92
CA LEU A 220 12.37 1.56 -11.11
C LEU A 220 13.07 0.21 -11.33
N ARG A 221 14.27 0.00 -10.78
CA ARG A 221 14.97 -1.31 -10.78
C ARG A 221 14.25 -2.42 -10.01
N LEU A 222 13.35 -2.06 -9.08
CA LEU A 222 12.51 -3.00 -8.33
C LEU A 222 11.22 -3.36 -9.07
N ARG A 223 10.96 -2.71 -10.21
CA ARG A 223 9.82 -3.00 -11.07
C ARG A 223 10.09 -4.28 -11.86
N CYS A 224 9.07 -5.10 -12.00
CA CYS A 224 9.11 -6.33 -12.77
C CYS A 224 9.29 -6.06 -14.27
N ARG A 225 9.62 -7.12 -15.01
CA ARG A 225 9.90 -7.02 -16.45
C ARG A 225 8.70 -6.53 -17.25
N ASP A 226 7.49 -6.89 -16.86
CA ASP A 226 6.22 -6.39 -17.43
C ASP A 226 6.08 -4.86 -17.33
N ALA A 227 6.89 -4.21 -16.50
CA ALA A 227 6.88 -2.78 -16.24
C ALA A 227 5.61 -2.29 -15.50
N VAL A 228 4.68 -3.15 -15.14
CA VAL A 228 3.49 -2.81 -14.33
C VAL A 228 3.69 -3.27 -12.88
N HIS A 229 4.09 -4.52 -12.67
CA HIS A 229 4.21 -5.11 -11.34
C HIS A 229 5.56 -4.80 -10.69
N TRP A 230 5.66 -5.08 -9.40
CA TRP A 230 6.85 -4.79 -8.59
C TRP A 230 7.27 -6.00 -7.77
N ASN A 231 8.56 -6.09 -7.45
CA ASN A 231 9.13 -7.23 -6.76
C ASN A 231 8.83 -7.21 -5.23
N PRO A 232 9.18 -8.28 -4.48
CA PRO A 232 8.91 -8.34 -3.05
C PRO A 232 9.52 -7.23 -2.21
N VAL A 233 10.69 -6.72 -2.62
CA VAL A 233 11.38 -5.64 -1.90
C VAL A 233 10.59 -4.33 -2.01
N ALA A 234 10.06 -4.05 -3.19
CA ALA A 234 9.19 -2.89 -3.41
C ALA A 234 7.90 -2.99 -2.58
N HIS A 235 7.25 -4.15 -2.54
CA HIS A 235 6.03 -4.33 -1.74
C HIS A 235 6.31 -4.24 -0.23
N ARG A 236 7.45 -4.73 0.26
CA ARG A 236 7.85 -4.47 1.65
C ARG A 236 8.03 -2.98 1.91
N LYS A 237 8.72 -2.25 1.03
CA LYS A 237 8.87 -0.79 1.15
C LYS A 237 7.50 -0.09 1.17
N TYR A 238 6.56 -0.53 0.32
CA TYR A 238 5.19 -0.02 0.28
C TYR A 238 4.52 -0.19 1.65
N SER A 239 4.53 -1.40 2.21
CA SER A 239 3.97 -1.68 3.53
C SER A 239 4.59 -0.81 4.62
N GLN A 240 5.91 -0.57 4.58
CA GLN A 240 6.59 0.30 5.56
C GLN A 240 6.13 1.76 5.46
N ILE A 241 5.92 2.28 4.25
CA ILE A 241 5.37 3.63 4.03
C ILE A 241 3.95 3.70 4.61
N LEU A 242 3.11 2.73 4.26
CA LEU A 242 1.72 2.64 4.75
C LEU A 242 1.65 2.55 6.28
N LEU A 243 2.42 1.66 6.89
CA LEU A 243 2.45 1.47 8.35
C LEU A 243 3.00 2.71 9.06
N THR A 244 3.96 3.41 8.45
CA THR A 244 4.47 4.70 8.95
C THR A 244 3.35 5.75 8.97
N HIS A 245 2.56 5.79 7.90
CA HIS A 245 1.43 6.71 7.81
C HIS A 245 0.35 6.40 8.87
N ILE A 246 -0.04 5.13 8.99
CA ILE A 246 -1.01 4.66 9.99
C ILE A 246 -0.53 5.00 11.41
N ALA A 247 0.72 4.69 11.75
CA ALA A 247 1.27 4.98 13.07
C ALA A 247 1.25 6.48 13.38
N ARG A 248 1.60 7.34 12.41
CA ARG A 248 1.51 8.79 12.57
C ARG A 248 0.09 9.28 12.76
N ALA A 249 -0.85 8.80 11.93
CA ALA A 249 -2.26 9.17 12.03
C ALA A 249 -2.85 8.81 13.40
N TRP A 250 -2.38 7.72 14.01
CA TRP A 250 -2.79 7.30 15.35
C TRP A 250 -1.90 7.82 16.49
N GLY A 251 -0.88 8.63 16.20
CA GLY A 251 0.04 9.16 17.22
C GLY A 251 0.89 8.09 17.93
N VAL A 252 1.12 6.94 17.29
CA VAL A 252 1.95 5.84 17.81
C VAL A 252 3.42 6.13 17.53
N GLU A 253 4.28 5.98 18.54
CA GLU A 253 5.73 6.17 18.37
C GLU A 253 6.29 5.17 17.35
N MET A 254 7.05 5.70 16.39
CA MET A 254 7.67 4.90 15.34
C MET A 254 8.78 4.02 15.93
N PRO A 255 8.95 2.77 15.47
CA PRO A 255 10.08 1.95 15.87
C PRO A 255 11.38 2.69 15.53
N LYS A 256 12.21 2.96 16.54
CA LYS A 256 13.53 3.55 16.32
C LYS A 256 14.35 2.52 15.57
N GLY A 257 14.67 2.80 14.31
CA GLY A 257 15.62 2.00 13.56
C GLY A 257 16.89 1.89 14.40
N LYS A 258 17.44 0.68 14.54
CA LYS A 258 18.82 0.55 15.01
C LYS A 258 19.69 1.26 13.97
N MET A 259 19.98 2.54 14.17
CA MET A 259 21.19 3.09 13.57
C MET A 259 22.30 2.21 14.13
N ALA A 260 23.07 1.57 13.25
CA ALA A 260 24.27 0.88 13.68
C ALA A 260 25.10 1.92 14.45
N GLU A 261 25.21 1.74 15.77
CA GLU A 261 26.10 2.54 16.58
C GLU A 261 27.50 2.45 15.97
N GLY A 262 28.13 3.60 15.85
CA GLY A 262 29.30 3.82 15.02
C GLY A 262 30.36 2.74 15.20
N SER A 263 30.77 2.14 14.08
CA SER A 263 32.14 1.67 13.98
C SER A 263 33.02 2.92 14.08
N THR A 264 33.52 3.16 15.29
CA THR A 264 34.63 4.07 15.53
C THR A 264 35.70 3.78 14.48
N ALA A 265 35.99 4.79 13.66
CA ALA A 265 37.09 4.75 12.73
C ALA A 265 38.38 4.55 13.52
N HIS A 266 38.84 3.30 13.63
CA HIS A 266 40.21 3.03 13.99
C HIS A 266 41.07 3.49 12.81
N SER A 267 41.73 4.62 13.03
CA SER A 267 42.82 5.14 12.23
C SER A 267 43.88 4.06 12.04
N ILE A 268 44.04 3.60 10.80
CA ILE A 268 45.19 2.79 10.41
C ILE A 268 46.36 3.75 10.11
N PRO A 269 47.54 3.58 10.73
CA PRO A 269 48.69 4.45 10.47
C PRO A 269 49.25 4.20 9.07
N THR A 270 49.61 5.30 8.41
CA THR A 270 50.31 5.35 7.13
C THR A 270 51.69 4.70 7.22
N LYS A 271 51.98 3.75 6.32
CA LYS A 271 53.36 3.39 5.96
C LYS A 271 53.53 3.42 4.45
N SER A 272 54.43 4.30 4.03
CA SER A 272 54.98 4.47 2.69
C SER A 272 55.80 3.25 2.26
N VAL A 273 55.55 2.70 1.08
CA VAL A 273 56.53 1.88 0.34
C VAL A 273 56.44 2.17 -1.16
N ALA A 274 57.62 2.15 -1.79
CA ALA A 274 58.02 2.77 -3.04
C ALA A 274 57.45 2.16 -4.35
N LYS A 275 57.48 2.98 -5.40
CA LYS A 275 57.23 2.62 -6.82
C LYS A 275 58.42 1.87 -7.44
N LYS A 276 58.14 0.86 -8.27
CA LYS A 276 58.80 0.59 -9.59
C LYS A 276 58.09 -0.57 -10.36
N PRO A 277 58.34 -0.79 -11.68
CA PRO A 277 57.38 -0.43 -12.73
C PRO A 277 56.83 -1.60 -13.59
N ASP A 278 55.82 -1.24 -14.39
CA ASP A 278 55.20 -1.85 -15.59
C ASP A 278 55.53 -3.28 -16.03
N ALA A 279 54.45 -4.07 -16.15
CA ALA A 279 54.26 -5.02 -17.24
C ALA A 279 52.79 -4.95 -17.73
N LYS A 280 52.63 -4.65 -19.02
CA LYS A 280 51.39 -4.52 -19.78
C LYS A 280 50.58 -5.83 -19.75
N LEU A 281 49.26 -5.77 -19.59
CA LEU A 281 48.28 -6.30 -20.57
C LEU A 281 46.80 -6.17 -20.12
N ARG A 282 45.99 -5.70 -21.08
CA ARG A 282 44.52 -5.66 -21.23
C ARG A 282 43.77 -4.42 -20.69
N PRO A 283 43.05 -3.68 -21.55
CA PRO A 283 42.21 -2.57 -21.13
C PRO A 283 40.96 -3.10 -20.40
N PRO A 284 40.55 -2.49 -19.28
CA PRO A 284 39.23 -2.70 -18.72
C PRO A 284 38.18 -2.09 -19.65
N LEU A 285 37.08 -2.82 -19.84
CA LEU A 285 35.85 -2.30 -20.41
C LEU A 285 35.47 -0.99 -19.71
N GLN A 286 35.33 0.08 -20.49
CA GLN A 286 34.76 1.35 -20.04
C GLN A 286 33.42 1.09 -19.33
N GLU A 287 33.41 1.23 -18.01
CA GLU A 287 32.22 1.60 -17.26
C GLU A 287 31.74 2.94 -17.83
N ARG A 288 30.81 2.87 -18.78
CA ARG A 288 29.99 4.03 -19.10
C ARG A 288 29.20 4.35 -17.84
N HIS A 289 29.58 5.46 -17.21
CA HIS A 289 28.69 6.30 -16.44
C HIS A 289 27.39 6.50 -17.22
N LEU A 290 26.37 5.69 -16.92
CA LEU A 290 24.97 5.97 -17.22
C LEU A 290 24.29 6.29 -15.89
N CYS A 291 24.79 7.35 -15.24
CA CYS A 291 24.12 8.05 -14.16
C CYS A 291 24.09 9.54 -14.53
N SER A 292 23.48 9.83 -15.67
CA SER A 292 23.17 11.18 -16.14
C SER A 292 22.10 11.11 -17.23
N GLN A 293 21.07 10.29 -17.01
CA GLN A 293 19.77 10.63 -17.56
C GLN A 293 19.03 11.31 -16.43
N GLU A 294 18.94 12.64 -16.54
CA GLU A 294 17.97 13.39 -15.77
C GLU A 294 16.62 12.65 -15.88
N PRO A 295 15.92 12.39 -14.77
CA PRO A 295 14.52 12.01 -14.89
C PRO A 295 13.85 13.13 -15.69
N LEU A 296 13.08 12.79 -16.73
CA LEU A 296 12.18 13.72 -17.40
C LEU A 296 11.37 14.42 -16.31
N TYR A 297 11.83 15.60 -15.92
CA TYR A 297 11.18 16.47 -14.97
C TYR A 297 9.94 16.97 -15.68
N MET A 298 8.79 16.37 -15.37
CA MET A 298 7.50 16.87 -15.80
C MET A 298 7.28 18.20 -15.09
N PRO A 299 7.31 19.35 -15.79
CA PRO A 299 7.06 20.64 -15.16
C PRO A 299 5.64 20.63 -14.61
N GLY A 300 5.47 20.74 -13.29
CA GLY A 300 4.17 20.79 -12.62
C GLY A 300 3.96 19.76 -11.49
N TYR A 301 4.84 18.78 -11.32
CA TYR A 301 4.72 17.82 -10.22
C TYR A 301 5.43 18.33 -8.95
N THR A 302 4.85 19.34 -8.29
CA THR A 302 5.21 19.70 -6.92
C THR A 302 4.36 18.89 -5.95
N SER A 303 5.02 18.09 -5.11
CA SER A 303 4.37 17.42 -3.97
C SER A 303 3.68 18.47 -3.09
N PHE A 304 2.58 18.11 -2.43
CA PHE A 304 1.83 18.93 -1.44
C PHE A 304 2.61 19.22 -0.14
N GLY A 305 3.91 19.50 -0.25
CA GLY A 305 4.81 19.81 0.85
C GLY A 305 6.10 20.42 0.32
N GLY A 306 6.04 21.70 -0.05
CA GLY A 306 7.21 22.47 -0.46
C GLY A 306 6.91 23.96 -0.54
N SER A 307 7.44 24.72 0.42
CA SER A 307 7.46 26.18 0.44
C SER A 307 8.39 26.72 -0.67
N GLU A 308 7.98 27.84 -1.29
CA GLU A 308 8.67 28.57 -2.36
C GLU A 308 10.10 29.03 -2.01
N VAL A 309 10.99 29.00 -3.00
CA VAL A 309 11.75 30.17 -3.52
C VAL A 309 12.43 29.81 -4.85
N ASP A 310 12.12 30.53 -5.93
CA ASP A 310 13.10 31.33 -6.67
C ASP A 310 12.39 32.24 -7.70
N ALA A 311 12.90 33.48 -7.77
CA ALA A 311 12.28 34.65 -8.38
C ALA A 311 12.47 34.75 -9.90
N ILE A 312 11.42 35.17 -10.63
CA ILE A 312 11.44 35.71 -12.01
C ILE A 312 10.35 36.82 -12.09
N PRO A 313 10.57 37.95 -12.80
CA PRO A 313 9.93 39.24 -12.49
C PRO A 313 8.48 39.39 -13.00
N ASP A 314 7.72 40.26 -12.32
CA ASP A 314 6.30 40.54 -12.50
C ASP A 314 5.89 41.05 -13.89
N PRO A 315 4.71 40.62 -14.39
CA PRO A 315 3.81 41.45 -15.18
C PRO A 315 2.41 41.55 -14.53
N PRO A 316 1.51 42.43 -15.02
CA PRO A 316 0.78 43.38 -14.18
C PRO A 316 -0.38 42.80 -13.36
N ILE A 317 -0.54 43.44 -12.20
CA ILE A 317 -1.57 43.29 -11.18
C ILE A 317 -2.98 43.30 -11.80
N THR A 318 -3.73 42.20 -11.62
CA THR A 318 -5.19 42.25 -11.51
C THR A 318 -5.60 41.60 -10.20
N SER A 319 -6.39 42.35 -9.44
CA SER A 319 -6.65 42.16 -8.02
C SER A 319 -7.73 41.11 -7.76
N HIS A 320 -7.36 39.92 -7.27
CA HIS A 320 -8.23 39.13 -6.40
C HIS A 320 -7.38 38.45 -5.31
N SER A 321 -7.36 39.09 -4.15
CA SER A 321 -6.72 38.61 -2.92
C SER A 321 -7.51 37.44 -2.33
N PHE A 322 -6.88 36.27 -2.22
CA PHE A 322 -7.28 35.24 -1.26
C PHE A 322 -6.32 35.30 -0.07
N ALA A 323 -6.82 35.80 1.05
CA ALA A 323 -6.10 35.89 2.30
C ALA A 323 -5.83 34.49 2.88
N VAL A 324 -4.55 34.17 3.07
CA VAL A 324 -4.10 33.05 3.91
C VAL A 324 -4.46 33.38 5.35
N ARG A 325 -5.55 32.81 5.86
CA ARG A 325 -5.81 32.75 7.31
C ARG A 325 -5.08 31.54 7.89
N ASN A 326 -4.03 31.81 8.64
CA ASN A 326 -3.52 30.92 9.67
C ASN A 326 -4.69 30.49 10.58
N LEU A 327 -5.09 29.22 10.49
CA LEU A 327 -6.02 28.62 11.43
C LEU A 327 -5.31 27.51 12.19
N LEU A 328 -5.02 27.86 13.45
CA LEU A 328 -4.70 26.97 14.56
C LEU A 328 -5.70 25.82 14.59
N PHE A 329 -5.19 24.58 14.69
CA PHE A 329 -5.97 23.38 14.93
C PHE A 329 -6.76 23.48 16.24
N PRO A 330 -8.10 23.30 16.25
CA PRO A 330 -8.81 22.89 17.44
C PRO A 330 -9.17 21.39 17.35
N ASN A 331 -9.00 20.71 18.48
CA ASN A 331 -9.44 19.35 18.82
C ASN A 331 -8.54 18.19 18.35
N GLN A 332 -7.39 18.06 19.02
CA GLN A 332 -6.78 16.76 19.24
C GLN A 332 -7.69 15.93 20.18
N PRO A 333 -8.09 14.70 19.83
CA PRO A 333 -8.62 13.78 20.84
C PRO A 333 -7.52 13.46 21.87
N PRO A 334 -7.88 13.16 23.13
CA PRO A 334 -6.90 12.95 24.19
C PRO A 334 -5.97 11.76 23.85
N PRO A 335 -4.66 11.87 24.17
CA PRO A 335 -3.71 10.79 23.90
C PRO A 335 -4.08 9.54 24.71
N MET A 336 -4.40 8.44 24.02
CA MET A 336 -4.44 7.12 24.65
C MET A 336 -3.01 6.67 24.95
N LYS A 337 -2.54 6.97 26.17
CA LYS A 337 -1.34 6.36 26.73
C LYS A 337 -1.67 4.91 27.10
N LEU A 338 -1.50 3.97 26.18
CA LEU A 338 -1.50 2.55 26.52
C LEU A 338 -0.12 2.20 27.11
N PRO A 339 -0.02 1.78 28.38
CA PRO A 339 1.24 1.30 28.94
C PRO A 339 1.63 -0.06 28.33
N TRP A 340 2.93 -0.27 28.28
CA TRP A 340 3.60 -1.52 27.97
C TRP A 340 3.08 -2.66 28.86
N PHE A 341 2.38 -3.65 28.28
CA PHE A 341 2.01 -4.87 29.00
C PHE A 341 3.08 -5.95 28.76
N PRO A 342 3.68 -6.53 29.82
CA PRO A 342 4.62 -7.62 29.65
C PRO A 342 3.91 -8.90 29.15
N HIS A 343 4.63 -9.63 28.30
CA HIS A 343 4.24 -10.93 27.75
C HIS A 343 3.66 -11.89 28.81
N HIS A 344 2.38 -12.26 28.68
CA HIS A 344 1.89 -13.47 29.32
C HIS A 344 2.38 -14.68 28.53
N ALA A 345 3.39 -15.35 29.09
CA ALA A 345 3.82 -16.67 28.66
C ALA A 345 2.63 -17.65 28.74
N GLN A 346 2.32 -18.30 27.62
CA GLN A 346 1.37 -19.41 27.58
C GLN A 346 1.99 -20.60 28.33
N ASN A 347 1.62 -20.79 29.59
CA ASN A 347 1.87 -22.03 30.31
C ASN A 347 0.91 -23.10 29.79
N SER A 348 1.43 -24.00 28.95
CA SER A 348 0.78 -25.25 28.61
C SER A 348 0.95 -26.24 29.77
N THR A 349 0.00 -26.30 30.69
CA THR A 349 -0.06 -27.38 31.69
C THR A 349 -0.88 -28.55 31.16
N ASN A 350 -0.16 -29.67 30.99
CA ASN A 350 -0.69 -31.02 30.84
C ASN A 350 -1.75 -31.33 31.91
N MET A 351 -2.97 -31.70 31.49
CA MET A 351 -3.82 -32.59 32.28
C MET A 351 -4.16 -33.85 31.48
N LYS A 352 -3.57 -34.96 31.93
CA LYS A 352 -3.86 -36.33 31.53
C LYS A 352 -4.94 -36.93 32.45
N LYS A 353 -5.84 -37.73 31.82
CA LYS A 353 -6.77 -38.75 32.38
C LYS A 353 -8.05 -38.17 33.03
N LYS A 354 -9.25 -38.77 32.88
CA LYS A 354 -9.62 -40.19 32.83
C LYS A 354 -10.89 -40.45 31.98
N SER A 355 -10.94 -41.68 31.48
CA SER A 355 -12.10 -42.43 30.98
C SER A 355 -13.32 -42.42 31.91
N GLY A 356 -14.52 -42.26 31.35
CA GLY A 356 -15.81 -42.44 32.04
C GLY A 356 -16.92 -42.78 31.03
N ARG A 357 -17.77 -43.73 31.40
CA ARG A 357 -18.71 -44.51 30.57
C ARG A 357 -19.81 -43.68 29.87
N ARG A 358 -20.21 -44.19 28.69
CA ARG A 358 -21.42 -43.84 27.94
C ARG A 358 -22.70 -44.14 28.74
N LEU A 359 -23.61 -43.18 28.75
CA LEU A 359 -25.04 -43.38 28.96
C LEU A 359 -25.79 -42.78 27.75
N LYS A 360 -26.57 -43.62 27.05
CA LYS A 360 -27.67 -43.23 26.12
C LYS A 360 -28.93 -43.00 26.98
N PRO A 361 -29.90 -42.14 26.61
CA PRO A 361 -30.92 -42.45 25.57
C PRO A 361 -31.50 -41.15 24.89
N PRO A 362 -32.73 -41.14 24.33
CA PRO A 362 -33.13 -41.67 23.01
C PRO A 362 -33.76 -40.60 22.08
N GLY A 363 -33.90 -40.90 20.78
CA GLY A 363 -34.82 -40.27 19.80
C GLY A 363 -34.51 -38.81 19.45
N GLY A 364 -34.13 -38.43 18.24
CA GLY A 364 -34.75 -38.80 16.98
C GLY A 364 -35.45 -37.56 16.42
N TRP A 365 -34.71 -36.69 15.72
CA TRP A 365 -35.25 -35.70 14.79
C TRP A 365 -34.20 -35.43 13.71
N THR A 366 -34.53 -35.88 12.50
CA THR A 366 -33.87 -35.56 11.23
C THR A 366 -34.32 -34.18 10.76
N HIS A 367 -33.40 -33.32 10.34
CA HIS A 367 -33.74 -32.18 9.49
C HIS A 367 -32.88 -32.23 8.21
N PRO A 368 -33.50 -32.12 7.02
CA PRO A 368 -32.80 -32.19 5.75
C PRO A 368 -32.12 -30.86 5.43
N TYR A 369 -30.98 -30.90 4.77
CA TYR A 369 -30.66 -30.26 3.49
C TYR A 369 -29.19 -30.55 3.19
N ARG A 370 -29.00 -31.36 2.14
CA ARG A 370 -27.73 -31.60 1.45
C ARG A 370 -27.47 -30.46 0.49
#